data_AF-A0A444IW39-F1
#
_entry.id   AF-A0A444IW39-F1
#
_cell.length_a   1.000
_cell.length_b   1.000
_cell.length_c   1.000
_cell.angle_alpha   90.00
_cell.angle_beta   90.00
_cell.angle_gamma   90.00
#
_symmetry.space_group_name_H-M   'P 1'
#
loop_
_entity.id
_entity.type
_entity.pdbx_description
1 polymer ?
#
loop_
_entity_poly.entity_id
_entity_poly.type
_entity_poly.pdbx_seq_one_letter_code
_entity_poly.pdbx_strand_id
1 'polypeptide(L)'
;MVSIRRLGAINRTYRHLTRYRQILRILFKYGFHDLVDYLHLDHYLETGLQMISRKPREQIFRYSRPERLRMGLEELGPTFIKLGQLLSTRPDFAPPDYLDELRKLQDNVPPFSYEEVQQIFQEDQGKDPTEIFTDFAVTPLAAASIGQVHLARISSDSLKSTTRSPKNQKASKRDVVVKVQRPGLESIIEVDLEILLRSPP
;
A
#
# COMPACT_ATOMS: atom_id res chain seq x y z
N MET A 1 -13.03 -4.61 -36.16
CA MET A 1 -12.25 -5.55 -35.32
C MET A 1 -11.38 -4.72 -34.37
N VAL A 2 -11.89 -4.41 -33.18
CA VAL A 2 -11.19 -3.55 -32.21
C VAL A 2 -10.09 -4.37 -31.54
N SER A 3 -8.83 -3.97 -31.73
CA SER A 3 -7.65 -4.70 -31.26
C SER A 3 -7.61 -4.79 -29.73
N ILE A 4 -7.41 -6.01 -29.22
CA ILE A 4 -7.24 -6.37 -27.80
C ILE A 4 -6.15 -5.53 -27.11
N ARG A 5 -5.17 -5.00 -27.86
CA ARG A 5 -4.14 -4.09 -27.32
C ARG A 5 -4.67 -2.70 -26.94
N ARG A 6 -5.74 -2.20 -27.58
CA ARG A 6 -6.35 -0.91 -27.22
C ARG A 6 -7.15 -0.98 -25.93
N LEU A 7 -7.76 -2.14 -25.63
CA LEU A 7 -8.55 -2.34 -24.40
C LEU A 7 -7.68 -2.28 -23.13
N GLY A 8 -6.46 -2.84 -23.17
CA GLY A 8 -5.51 -2.77 -22.06
C GLY A 8 -5.02 -1.35 -21.76
N ALA A 9 -4.76 -0.55 -22.80
CA ALA A 9 -4.35 0.85 -22.65
C ALA A 9 -5.47 1.74 -22.08
N ILE A 10 -6.72 1.50 -22.50
CA ILE A 10 -7.90 2.22 -21.98
C ILE A 10 -8.13 1.88 -20.49
N ASN A 11 -7.98 0.61 -20.10
CA ASN A 11 -8.09 0.20 -18.70
C ASN A 11 -6.98 0.81 -17.82
N ARG A 12 -5.75 0.92 -18.36
CA ARG A 12 -4.65 1.63 -17.67
C ARG A 12 -5.02 3.10 -17.48
N THR A 13 -5.31 3.86 -18.54
CA THR A 13 -5.67 5.29 -18.44
C THR A 13 -6.83 5.56 -17.47
N TYR A 14 -7.85 4.70 -17.44
CA TYR A 14 -8.99 4.83 -16.53
C TYR A 14 -8.62 4.63 -15.05
N ARG A 15 -7.76 3.65 -14.73
CA ARG A 15 -7.26 3.42 -13.37
C ARG A 15 -6.45 4.62 -12.87
N HIS A 16 -5.62 5.23 -13.72
CA HIS A 16 -4.86 6.43 -13.36
C HIS A 16 -5.79 7.60 -13.05
N LEU A 17 -6.78 7.84 -13.91
CA LEU A 17 -7.71 8.94 -13.67
C LEU A 17 -8.42 8.75 -12.35
N THR A 18 -8.97 7.56 -12.09
CA THR A 18 -9.65 7.22 -10.84
C THR A 18 -8.77 7.45 -9.62
N ARG A 19 -7.53 6.96 -9.66
CA ARG A 19 -6.56 7.14 -8.58
C ARG A 19 -6.17 8.61 -8.39
N TYR A 20 -5.99 9.35 -9.48
CA TYR A 20 -5.70 10.78 -9.45
C TYR A 20 -6.84 11.58 -8.79
N ARG A 21 -8.12 11.29 -9.10
CA ARG A 21 -9.26 11.92 -8.40
C ARG A 21 -9.24 11.61 -6.92
N GLN A 22 -8.89 10.37 -6.55
CA GLN A 22 -8.81 9.95 -5.17
C GLN A 22 -7.75 10.75 -4.42
N ILE A 23 -6.55 10.90 -5.00
CA ILE A 23 -5.45 11.68 -4.42
C ILE A 23 -5.89 13.13 -4.18
N LEU A 24 -6.42 13.79 -5.21
CA LEU A 24 -6.88 15.18 -5.10
C LEU A 24 -8.01 15.36 -4.09
N ARG A 25 -8.98 14.44 -4.07
CA ARG A 25 -10.08 14.46 -3.09
C ARG A 25 -9.54 14.37 -1.67
N ILE A 26 -8.52 13.55 -1.41
CA ILE A 26 -7.91 13.43 -0.09
C ILE A 26 -7.13 14.69 0.25
N LEU A 27 -6.35 15.26 -0.67
CA LEU A 27 -5.65 16.53 -0.45
C LEU A 27 -6.63 17.66 -0.06
N PHE A 28 -7.74 17.80 -0.77
CA PHE A 28 -8.77 18.78 -0.42
C PHE A 28 -9.48 18.46 0.91
N LYS A 29 -9.77 17.18 1.19
CA LYS A 29 -10.38 16.74 2.47
C LYS A 29 -9.53 17.17 3.67
N TYR A 30 -8.20 17.12 3.55
CA TYR A 30 -7.25 17.48 4.60
C TYR A 30 -6.73 18.93 4.52
N GLY A 31 -7.27 19.73 3.59
CA GLY A 31 -7.00 21.17 3.51
C GLY A 31 -5.71 21.56 2.78
N PHE A 32 -5.09 20.65 2.01
CA PHE A 32 -3.88 20.90 1.21
C PHE A 32 -4.19 21.41 -0.20
N HIS A 33 -5.17 22.31 -0.31
CA HIS A 33 -5.55 22.95 -1.57
C HIS A 33 -4.41 23.81 -2.13
N ASP A 34 -3.69 24.50 -1.25
CA ASP A 34 -2.54 25.32 -1.58
C ASP A 34 -1.39 24.52 -2.23
N LEU A 35 -1.22 23.25 -1.84
CA LEU A 35 -0.26 22.35 -2.46
C LEU A 35 -0.68 21.96 -3.89
N VAL A 36 -1.98 21.77 -4.12
CA VAL A 36 -2.53 21.46 -5.45
C VAL A 36 -2.29 22.64 -6.39
N ASP A 37 -2.55 23.86 -5.92
CA ASP A 37 -2.34 25.10 -6.68
C ASP A 37 -0.84 25.33 -6.98
N TYR A 38 0.04 25.09 -6.00
CA TYR A 38 1.49 25.23 -6.17
C TYR A 38 2.08 24.24 -7.20
N LEU A 39 1.54 23.02 -7.25
CA LEU A 39 1.99 21.98 -8.18
C LEU A 39 1.38 22.12 -9.59
N HIS A 40 0.62 23.19 -9.85
CA HIS A 40 -0.09 23.41 -11.12
C HIS A 40 -0.96 22.21 -11.55
N LEU A 41 -1.50 21.48 -10.57
CA LEU A 41 -2.32 20.29 -10.80
C LEU A 41 -3.76 20.62 -11.22
N ASP A 42 -4.07 21.91 -11.29
CA ASP A 42 -5.32 22.52 -11.70
C ASP A 42 -5.68 22.27 -13.17
N HIS A 43 -4.69 22.14 -14.08
CA HIS A 43 -4.99 21.73 -15.46
C HIS A 43 -5.62 20.33 -15.56
N TYR A 44 -5.31 19.42 -14.64
CA TYR A 44 -5.97 18.13 -14.57
C TYR A 44 -7.37 18.20 -13.95
N LEU A 45 -7.66 19.25 -13.17
CA LEU A 45 -8.99 19.49 -12.62
C LEU A 45 -9.98 19.94 -13.71
N GLU A 46 -9.49 20.69 -14.71
CA GLU A 46 -10.27 21.21 -15.84
C GLU A 46 -10.83 20.10 -16.76
N THR A 47 -10.16 18.95 -16.86
CA THR A 47 -10.53 17.89 -17.81
C THR A 47 -11.68 16.98 -17.33
N GLY A 48 -12.22 17.17 -16.11
CA GLY A 48 -13.38 16.37 -15.65
C GLY A 48 -13.57 16.21 -14.14
N LEU A 49 -12.89 17.00 -13.31
CA LEU A 49 -12.91 16.87 -11.84
C LEU A 49 -13.64 18.01 -11.11
N GLN A 50 -14.41 18.81 -11.84
CA GLN A 50 -15.18 19.95 -11.30
C GLN A 50 -16.19 19.56 -10.19
N MET A 51 -16.50 18.27 -10.03
CA MET A 51 -17.39 17.75 -8.97
C MET A 51 -16.68 17.46 -7.63
N ILE A 52 -15.37 17.69 -7.49
CA ILE A 52 -14.70 17.50 -6.19
C ILE A 52 -14.99 18.71 -5.31
N SER A 53 -15.71 18.51 -4.21
CA SER A 53 -15.95 19.54 -3.21
C SER A 53 -14.62 20.07 -2.67
N ARG A 54 -14.33 21.34 -2.92
CA ARG A 54 -13.13 22.05 -2.43
C ARG A 54 -13.22 22.45 -0.96
N LYS A 55 -14.35 22.21 -0.29
CA LYS A 55 -14.54 22.59 1.11
C LYS A 55 -14.06 21.44 2.02
N PRO A 56 -12.98 21.64 2.81
CA PRO A 56 -12.64 20.69 3.85
C PRO A 56 -13.79 20.65 4.85
N ARG A 57 -14.10 19.47 5.41
CA ARG A 57 -15.08 19.39 6.49
C ARG A 57 -14.56 20.22 7.66
N GLU A 58 -15.35 21.15 8.20
CA GLU A 58 -14.94 22.06 9.29
C GLU A 58 -14.24 21.33 10.45
N GLN A 59 -14.68 20.11 10.74
CA GLN A 59 -14.11 19.23 11.76
C GLN A 59 -12.63 18.90 11.55
N ILE A 60 -12.09 18.94 10.33
CA ILE A 60 -10.67 18.62 10.09
C ILE A 60 -9.74 19.72 10.59
N PHE A 61 -10.23 20.96 10.71
CA PHE A 61 -9.43 22.09 11.20
C PHE A 61 -9.18 22.04 12.71
N ARG A 62 -9.76 21.08 13.43
CA ARG A 62 -9.39 20.79 14.83
C ARG A 62 -8.00 20.16 14.97
N TYR A 63 -7.47 19.61 13.88
CA TYR A 63 -6.13 19.04 13.82
C TYR A 63 -5.15 20.05 13.24
N SER A 64 -3.93 20.02 13.75
CA SER A 64 -2.79 20.78 13.22
C SER A 64 -2.46 20.36 11.78
N ARG A 65 -1.76 21.23 11.05
CA ARG A 65 -1.36 20.95 9.67
C ARG A 65 -0.44 19.70 9.55
N PRO A 66 0.52 19.45 10.45
CA PRO A 66 1.25 18.18 10.52
C PRO A 66 0.36 16.94 10.71
N GLU A 67 -0.59 16.97 11.64
CA GLU A 67 -1.50 15.85 11.88
C GLU A 67 -2.35 15.54 10.65
N ARG A 68 -2.86 16.58 9.98
CA ARG A 68 -3.62 16.42 8.74
C ARG A 68 -2.77 15.81 7.62
N LEU A 69 -1.48 16.12 7.55
CA LEU A 69 -0.58 15.50 6.58
C LEU A 69 -0.48 14.00 6.85
N ARG A 70 -0.16 13.61 8.09
CA ARG A 70 -0.07 12.20 8.50
C ARG A 70 -1.36 11.44 8.17
N MET A 71 -2.52 11.96 8.59
CA MET A 71 -3.82 11.35 8.32
C MET A 71 -4.12 11.24 6.81
N GLY A 72 -3.73 12.25 6.03
CA GLY A 72 -3.86 12.21 4.57
C GLY A 72 -3.01 11.10 3.95
N LEU A 73 -1.75 10.94 4.39
CA LEU A 73 -0.86 9.87 3.92
C LEU A 73 -1.40 8.47 4.30
N GLU A 74 -2.00 8.32 5.49
CA GLU A 74 -2.68 7.09 5.91
C GLU A 74 -3.87 6.75 5.00
N GLU A 75 -4.73 7.73 4.70
CA GLU A 75 -5.90 7.51 3.82
C GLU A 75 -5.51 7.31 2.36
N LEU A 76 -4.42 7.93 1.91
CA LEU A 76 -3.85 7.70 0.58
C LEU A 76 -3.32 6.27 0.44
N GLY A 77 -2.80 5.69 1.52
CA GLY A 77 -2.46 4.29 1.61
C GLY A 77 -0.95 4.00 1.46
N PRO A 78 -0.58 2.73 1.18
CA PRO A 78 0.76 2.21 1.45
C PRO A 78 1.93 2.95 0.78
N THR A 79 1.78 3.40 -0.48
CA THR A 79 2.81 4.19 -1.17
C THR A 79 3.12 5.47 -0.41
N PHE A 80 2.08 6.19 0.01
CA PHE A 80 2.18 7.47 0.70
C PHE A 80 2.60 7.32 2.17
N ILE A 81 2.18 6.23 2.84
CA ILE A 81 2.73 5.84 4.14
C ILE A 81 4.24 5.63 4.02
N LYS A 82 4.71 4.90 2.99
CA LYS A 82 6.13 4.65 2.77
C LYS A 82 6.90 5.94 2.47
N LEU A 83 6.32 6.84 1.68
CA LEU A 83 6.86 8.17 1.43
C LEU A 83 7.01 8.97 2.74
N GLY A 84 5.96 8.99 3.57
CA GLY A 84 6.00 9.66 4.87
C GLY A 84 7.06 9.08 5.81
N GLN A 85 7.18 7.75 5.86
CA GLN A 85 8.24 7.07 6.61
C GLN A 85 9.63 7.48 6.11
N LEU A 86 9.85 7.51 4.79
CA LEU A 86 11.12 7.95 4.21
C LEU A 86 11.44 9.40 4.61
N LEU A 87 10.48 10.31 4.47
CA LEU A 87 10.63 11.72 4.85
C LEU A 87 10.91 11.88 6.35
N SER A 88 10.28 11.09 7.22
CA SER A 88 10.47 11.14 8.68
C SER A 88 11.91 10.86 9.14
N THR A 89 12.70 10.20 8.30
CA THR A 89 14.10 9.87 8.58
C THR A 89 15.08 10.96 8.13
N ARG A 90 14.61 12.00 7.42
CA ARG A 90 15.45 13.09 6.91
C ARG A 90 15.09 14.42 7.58
N PRO A 91 15.81 14.83 8.64
CA PRO A 91 15.47 16.02 9.41
C PRO A 91 15.54 17.33 8.61
N ASP A 92 16.25 17.33 7.48
CA ASP A 92 16.40 18.51 6.62
C ASP A 92 15.19 18.79 5.72
N PHE A 93 14.21 17.86 5.64
CA PHE A 93 13.09 17.95 4.68
C PHE A 93 11.85 18.66 5.23
N ALA A 94 11.67 18.70 6.55
CA ALA A 94 10.46 19.24 7.15
C ALA A 94 10.74 19.78 8.57
N PRO A 95 9.95 20.75 9.05
CA PRO A 95 10.07 21.22 10.43
C PRO A 95 9.80 20.09 11.45
N PRO A 96 10.30 20.22 12.71
CA PRO A 96 10.25 19.15 13.71
C PRO A 96 8.84 18.59 14.00
N ASP A 97 7.82 19.44 14.03
CA ASP A 97 6.42 19.06 14.24
C ASP A 97 5.88 18.15 13.13
N TYR A 98 6.29 18.37 11.88
CA TYR A 98 6.00 17.46 10.76
C TYR A 98 6.72 16.12 10.91
N LEU A 99 8.00 16.13 11.29
CA LEU A 99 8.78 14.91 11.47
C LEU A 99 8.19 14.03 12.59
N ASP A 100 7.76 14.65 13.68
CA ASP A 100 7.15 13.95 14.82
C ASP A 100 5.83 13.28 14.44
N GLU A 101 4.99 13.93 13.64
CA GLU A 101 3.78 13.29 13.10
C GLU A 101 4.10 12.20 12.08
N LEU A 102 5.06 12.41 11.18
CA LEU A 102 5.43 11.40 10.19
C LEU A 102 6.06 10.15 10.81
N ARG A 103 6.74 10.27 11.96
CA ARG A 103 7.26 9.11 12.72
C ARG A 103 6.15 8.18 13.19
N LYS A 104 4.94 8.69 13.47
CA LYS A 104 3.78 7.88 13.87
C LYS A 104 3.27 6.97 12.74
N LEU A 105 3.66 7.24 11.48
CA LEU A 105 3.36 6.33 10.35
C LEU A 105 4.11 4.99 10.43
N GLN A 106 5.02 4.85 11.41
CA GLN A 106 5.71 3.60 11.70
C GLN A 106 4.88 2.67 12.61
N ASP A 107 3.75 3.15 13.14
CA ASP A 107 2.91 2.40 14.07
C ASP A 107 2.07 1.28 13.40
N ASN A 108 1.60 0.35 14.23
CA ASN A 108 0.95 -0.90 13.83
C ASN A 108 -0.28 -0.68 12.93
N VAL A 109 -0.23 -1.27 11.74
CA VAL A 109 -1.38 -1.35 10.82
C VAL A 109 -2.24 -2.54 11.26
N PRO A 110 -3.58 -2.43 11.29
CA PRO A 110 -4.42 -3.58 11.61
C PRO A 110 -4.18 -4.73 10.62
N PRO A 111 -4.11 -5.98 11.09
CA PRO A 111 -3.97 -7.13 10.22
C PRO A 111 -5.22 -7.29 9.33
N PHE A 112 -5.02 -7.89 8.17
CA PHE A 112 -6.10 -8.37 7.31
C PHE A 112 -6.51 -9.78 7.74
N SER A 113 -7.70 -10.22 7.31
CA SER A 113 -8.31 -11.44 7.81
C SER A 113 -7.53 -12.69 7.39
N TYR A 114 -7.71 -13.79 8.12
CA TYR A 114 -7.05 -15.04 7.75
C TYR A 114 -7.61 -15.62 6.45
N GLU A 115 -8.89 -15.37 6.16
CA GLU A 115 -9.53 -15.73 4.91
C GLU A 115 -8.86 -15.02 3.72
N GLU A 116 -8.50 -13.74 3.88
CA GLU A 116 -7.72 -13.01 2.88
C GLU A 116 -6.31 -13.63 2.71
N VAL A 117 -5.67 -14.10 3.79
CA VAL A 117 -4.40 -14.84 3.72
C VAL A 117 -4.56 -16.13 2.91
N GLN A 118 -5.60 -16.91 3.17
CA GLN A 118 -5.86 -18.15 2.43
C GLN A 118 -6.09 -17.88 0.95
N GLN A 119 -6.88 -16.86 0.64
CA GLN A 119 -7.11 -16.46 -0.75
C GLN A 119 -5.81 -16.10 -1.47
N ILE A 120 -4.92 -15.34 -0.84
CA ILE A 120 -3.62 -14.99 -1.41
C ILE A 120 -2.78 -16.24 -1.66
N PHE A 121 -2.76 -17.19 -0.72
CA PHE A 121 -2.06 -18.46 -0.89
C PHE A 121 -2.64 -19.29 -2.04
N GLN A 122 -3.96 -19.31 -2.18
CA GLN A 122 -4.63 -19.98 -3.27
C GLN A 122 -4.31 -19.33 -4.64
N GLU A 123 -4.24 -18.00 -4.69
CA GLU A 123 -3.90 -17.26 -5.91
C GLU A 123 -2.42 -17.44 -6.30
N ASP A 124 -1.50 -17.36 -5.32
CA ASP A 124 -0.06 -17.38 -5.56
C ASP A 124 0.51 -18.81 -5.72
N GLN A 125 -0.03 -19.78 -4.99
CA GLN A 125 0.52 -21.15 -4.87
C GLN A 125 -0.47 -22.24 -5.27
N GLY A 126 -1.75 -21.90 -5.51
CA GLY A 126 -2.79 -22.87 -5.83
C GLY A 126 -3.18 -23.81 -4.67
N LYS A 127 -2.76 -23.49 -3.45
CA LYS A 127 -2.91 -24.34 -2.25
C LYS A 127 -3.18 -23.50 -1.02
N ASP A 128 -3.84 -24.09 -0.03
CA ASP A 128 -4.00 -23.50 1.29
C ASP A 128 -2.70 -23.53 2.12
N PRO A 129 -2.54 -22.61 3.10
CA PRO A 129 -1.41 -22.63 4.02
C PRO A 129 -1.22 -23.98 4.72
N THR A 130 -2.32 -24.64 5.08
CA THR A 130 -2.33 -25.94 5.79
C THR A 130 -1.83 -27.12 4.93
N GLU A 131 -1.81 -26.97 3.61
CA GLU A 131 -1.25 -27.98 2.69
C GLU A 131 0.26 -27.83 2.51
N ILE A 132 0.78 -26.63 2.73
CA ILE A 132 2.20 -26.29 2.57
C ILE A 132 2.94 -26.45 3.90
N PHE A 133 2.32 -25.98 4.99
CA PHE A 133 2.88 -25.93 6.32
C PHE A 133 2.23 -26.97 7.23
N THR A 134 3.05 -27.62 8.07
CA THR A 134 2.57 -28.54 9.11
C THR A 134 1.89 -27.84 10.27
N ASP A 135 2.12 -26.54 10.42
CA ASP A 135 1.45 -25.64 11.36
C ASP A 135 1.51 -24.23 10.80
N PHE A 136 0.42 -23.46 10.92
CA PHE A 136 0.36 -22.07 10.46
C PHE A 136 -0.52 -21.28 11.42
N ALA A 137 0.07 -20.26 12.05
CA ALA A 137 -0.66 -19.44 13.02
C ALA A 137 -1.70 -18.57 12.31
N VAL A 138 -2.97 -18.73 12.68
CA VAL A 138 -4.09 -17.92 12.14
C VAL A 138 -3.92 -16.44 12.52
N THR A 139 -3.53 -16.18 13.77
CA THR A 139 -3.22 -14.83 14.23
C THR A 139 -1.81 -14.42 13.77
N PRO A 140 -1.65 -13.27 13.08
CA PRO A 140 -0.33 -12.81 12.67
C PRO A 140 0.51 -12.39 13.89
N LEU A 141 1.81 -12.64 13.80
CA LEU A 141 2.81 -12.16 14.74
C LEU A 141 2.93 -10.63 14.69
N ALA A 142 2.85 -10.05 13.50
CA ALA A 142 2.93 -8.61 13.27
C ALA A 142 2.22 -8.23 11.96
N ALA A 143 1.78 -6.98 11.86
CA ALA A 143 1.23 -6.41 10.65
C ALA A 143 1.88 -5.07 10.34
N ALA A 144 2.08 -4.80 9.05
CA ALA A 144 2.72 -3.60 8.53
C ALA A 144 1.96 -3.08 7.30
N SER A 145 2.38 -1.93 6.77
CA SER A 145 1.71 -1.27 5.65
C SER A 145 1.66 -2.10 4.36
N ILE A 146 2.62 -3.02 4.14
CA ILE A 146 2.76 -3.81 2.91
C ILE A 146 2.23 -5.24 3.09
N GLY A 147 2.01 -5.71 4.31
CA GLY A 147 1.65 -7.09 4.57
C GLY A 147 1.66 -7.44 6.05
N GLN A 148 1.44 -8.71 6.35
CA GLN A 148 1.51 -9.23 7.71
C GLN A 148 2.37 -10.49 7.78
N VAL A 149 2.75 -10.84 9.00
CA VAL A 149 3.77 -11.85 9.28
C VAL A 149 3.14 -12.94 10.13
N HIS A 150 3.24 -14.19 9.70
CA HIS A 150 2.74 -15.36 10.40
C HIS A 150 3.88 -16.29 10.82
N LEU A 151 3.72 -16.91 11.98
CA LEU A 151 4.55 -18.04 12.38
C LEU A 151 4.02 -19.30 11.71
N ALA A 152 4.92 -20.11 11.15
CA ALA A 152 4.56 -21.38 10.56
C ALA A 152 5.66 -22.42 10.79
N ARG A 153 5.32 -23.69 10.61
CA ARG A 153 6.26 -24.81 10.68
C ARG A 153 6.18 -25.62 9.39
N ILE A 154 7.33 -25.83 8.76
CA ILE A 154 7.42 -26.55 7.48
C ILE A 154 8.19 -27.87 7.65
N SER A 155 7.79 -28.89 6.89
CA SER A 155 8.52 -30.14 6.79
C SER A 155 9.63 -30.05 5.73
N SER A 156 10.73 -30.79 5.92
CA SER A 156 11.81 -30.89 4.94
C SER A 156 11.37 -31.39 3.56
N ASP A 157 10.28 -32.15 3.46
CA ASP A 157 9.74 -32.61 2.17
C ASP A 157 8.98 -31.50 1.45
N SER A 158 8.22 -30.68 2.19
CA SER A 158 7.58 -29.47 1.67
C SER A 158 8.60 -28.41 1.23
N LEU A 159 9.78 -28.35 1.88
CA LEU A 159 10.87 -27.41 1.57
C LEU A 159 11.51 -27.63 0.19
N LYS A 160 11.53 -28.86 -0.32
CA LYS A 160 12.12 -29.22 -1.63
C LYS A 160 11.36 -28.58 -2.80
N SER A 161 10.08 -28.24 -2.59
CA SER A 161 9.21 -27.60 -3.59
C SER A 161 9.36 -26.08 -3.65
N THR A 162 9.85 -25.43 -2.59
CA THR A 162 9.78 -23.97 -2.42
C THR A 162 11.16 -23.30 -2.35
N THR A 163 12.26 -24.06 -2.19
CA THR A 163 13.62 -23.52 -2.19
C THR A 163 14.61 -24.47 -2.88
N ARG A 164 15.68 -23.90 -3.48
CA ARG A 164 16.86 -24.65 -3.94
C ARG A 164 17.64 -25.21 -2.73
N SER A 165 17.12 -26.26 -2.09
CA SER A 165 17.79 -26.93 -0.97
C SER A 165 18.41 -28.29 -1.37
N PRO A 166 19.53 -28.70 -0.74
CA PRO A 166 20.35 -29.86 -1.18
C PRO A 166 19.67 -31.22 -0.91
N LYS A 167 19.92 -32.19 -1.80
CA LYS A 167 19.21 -33.48 -1.90
C LYS A 167 19.34 -34.49 -0.74
N ASN A 168 20.09 -34.22 0.34
CA ASN A 168 20.40 -35.23 1.37
C ASN A 168 20.20 -34.75 2.82
N GLN A 169 18.96 -34.45 3.24
CA GLN A 169 18.64 -34.22 4.66
C GLN A 169 17.46 -35.07 5.15
N LYS A 170 17.65 -35.67 6.33
CA LYS A 170 16.68 -36.44 7.12
C LYS A 170 15.46 -35.57 7.45
N ALA A 171 14.27 -36.19 7.53
CA ALA A 171 13.04 -35.45 7.72
C ALA A 171 13.08 -34.59 9.00
N SER A 172 13.10 -33.26 8.85
CA SER A 172 13.18 -32.31 9.97
C SER A 172 12.13 -31.22 9.83
N LYS A 173 11.42 -30.91 10.91
CA LYS A 173 10.51 -29.76 10.98
C LYS A 173 11.32 -28.50 11.30
N ARG A 174 10.99 -27.38 10.67
CA ARG A 174 11.61 -26.07 10.94
C ARG A 174 10.55 -25.00 11.14
N ASP A 175 10.78 -24.15 12.13
CA ASP A 175 9.99 -22.93 12.33
C ASP A 175 10.44 -21.89 11.30
N VAL A 176 9.47 -21.25 10.67
CA VAL A 176 9.67 -20.23 9.65
C VAL A 176 8.75 -19.05 9.90
N VAL A 177 9.16 -17.90 9.37
CA VAL A 177 8.37 -16.68 9.37
C VAL A 177 7.87 -16.46 7.96
N VAL A 178 6.54 -16.43 7.80
CA VAL A 178 5.89 -16.26 6.51
C VAL A 178 5.37 -14.83 6.41
N LYS A 179 5.86 -14.08 5.43
CA LYS A 179 5.35 -12.73 5.13
C LYS A 179 4.32 -12.84 4.02
N VAL A 180 3.12 -12.36 4.29
CA VAL A 180 2.00 -12.35 3.35
C VAL A 180 1.74 -10.90 2.95
N GLN A 181 1.84 -10.59 1.66
CA GLN A 181 1.61 -9.26 1.13
C GLN A 181 0.12 -8.91 1.20
N ARG A 182 -0.22 -7.65 1.49
CA ARG A 182 -1.62 -7.19 1.54
C ARG A 182 -2.27 -7.32 0.14
N PRO A 183 -3.52 -7.81 0.04
CA PRO A 183 -4.15 -8.04 -1.26
C PRO A 183 -4.37 -6.73 -2.02
N GLY A 184 -4.28 -6.77 -3.35
CA GLY A 184 -4.48 -5.63 -4.25
C GLY A 184 -3.39 -4.55 -4.21
N LEU A 185 -2.35 -4.72 -3.39
CA LEU A 185 -1.31 -3.72 -3.15
C LEU A 185 -0.50 -3.36 -4.40
N GLU A 186 -0.13 -4.36 -5.21
CA GLU A 186 0.71 -4.17 -6.40
C GLU A 186 0.07 -3.17 -7.38
N SER A 187 -1.23 -3.35 -7.66
CA SER A 187 -1.96 -2.48 -8.57
C SER A 187 -2.03 -1.02 -8.10
N ILE A 188 -2.08 -0.79 -6.79
CA ILE A 188 -2.14 0.55 -6.21
C ILE A 188 -0.75 1.20 -6.25
N ILE A 189 0.30 0.45 -5.86
CA ILE A 189 1.68 0.94 -5.89
C ILE A 189 2.12 1.24 -7.32
N GLU A 190 1.80 0.38 -8.29
CA GLU A 190 2.14 0.61 -9.70
C GLU A 190 1.55 1.93 -10.20
N VAL A 191 0.24 2.13 -10.00
CA VAL A 191 -0.43 3.36 -10.43
C VAL A 191 0.10 4.59 -9.69
N ASP A 192 0.35 4.49 -8.38
CA ASP A 192 0.91 5.60 -7.61
C ASP A 192 2.31 5.99 -8.10
N LEU A 193 3.19 5.01 -8.35
CA LEU A 193 4.53 5.27 -8.86
C LEU A 193 4.49 5.84 -10.28
N GLU A 194 3.60 5.34 -11.14
CA GLU A 194 3.42 5.91 -12.48
C GLU A 194 2.91 7.35 -12.43
N ILE A 195 2.06 7.70 -11.47
CA ILE A 195 1.62 9.08 -11.23
C ILE A 195 2.77 9.94 -10.71
N LEU A 196 3.55 9.45 -9.74
CA LEU A 196 4.66 10.20 -9.13
C LEU A 196 5.85 10.42 -10.08
N LEU A 197 6.15 9.45 -10.95
CA LEU A 197 7.28 9.49 -11.88
C LEU A 197 6.94 10.15 -13.22
N ARG A 198 5.65 10.31 -13.54
CA ARG A 198 5.25 11.18 -14.65
C ARG A 198 5.51 12.63 -14.25
N SER A 199 6.65 13.16 -14.69
CA SER A 199 6.82 14.62 -14.71
C SER A 199 5.70 15.23 -15.56
N PRO A 200 5.01 16.29 -15.10
CA PRO A 200 4.25 17.12 -16.02
C PRO A 200 5.22 17.61 -17.12
N PRO A 201 4.79 17.65 -18.39
CA PRO A 201 5.59 18.19 -19.48
C PRO A 201 5.97 19.66 -19.24
#